data_AF-A0A7X7MZP6-F1
#
_entry.id   AF-A0A7X7MZP6-F1
#
_cell.length_a   1.000
_cell.length_b   1.000
_cell.length_c   1.000
_cell.angle_alpha   90.00
_cell.angle_beta   90.00
_cell.angle_gamma   90.00
#
_symmetry.space_group_name_H-M   'P 1'
#
loop_
_entity.id
_entity.type
_entity.pdbx_description
1 polymer ?
#
loop_
_entity_poly.entity_id
_entity_poly.type
_entity_poly.pdbx_seq_one_letter_code
_entity_poly.pdbx_strand_id
1 'polypeptide(L)'
;MNQLIIVYKIGESSLFKRFMMFMKGYLKIRIQGCSPERFLNLCNHKCIYLWEIRRINDCYEAYVYVEDFRKIKQIVKKTRTCVRILEREGFPFFLYRYKNRKLFFAGIVIAILILYVLSLYIWQIEISQNVRITDDQILRLLSEYQIEPGIKKSELDCQLIEKMIRKEFDEVVWAAASQDGARLLIMINENETAQKKEEMPKSQDIYAPYAGKVL
;
A
#
# COMPACT_ATOMS: atom_id res chain seq x y z
N MET A 1 -36.40 -9.40 32.63
CA MET A 1 -35.61 -10.43 31.92
C MET A 1 -35.31 -9.94 30.51
N ASN A 2 -34.65 -8.78 30.41
CA ASN A 2 -34.38 -8.03 29.18
C ASN A 2 -32.86 -7.89 29.03
N GLN A 3 -32.19 -8.96 28.65
CA GLN A 3 -30.78 -8.88 28.26
C GLN A 3 -30.66 -9.22 26.77
N LEU A 4 -29.87 -8.40 26.07
CA LEU A 4 -29.47 -8.52 24.66
C LEU A 4 -30.46 -8.03 23.60
N ILE A 5 -30.90 -6.77 23.71
CA ILE A 5 -31.14 -5.95 22.52
C ILE A 5 -30.03 -4.90 22.45
N ILE A 6 -29.00 -5.23 21.64
CA ILE A 6 -28.26 -4.31 20.77
C ILE A 6 -27.88 -2.96 21.38
N VAL A 7 -26.71 -2.87 22.02
CA VAL A 7 -25.73 -1.77 21.79
C VAL A 7 -24.34 -2.31 22.14
N TYR A 8 -23.66 -3.00 21.22
CA TYR A 8 -22.19 -3.02 21.32
C TYR A 8 -21.70 -1.64 20.89
N LYS A 9 -21.46 -0.85 21.93
CA LYS A 9 -20.73 0.41 21.98
C LYS A 9 -19.57 0.38 20.98
N ILE A 10 -19.62 1.28 20.00
CA ILE A 10 -18.62 1.49 18.96
C ILE A 10 -17.34 2.01 19.63
N GLY A 11 -16.33 1.14 19.70
CA GLY A 11 -14.96 1.44 20.11
C GLY A 11 -13.97 1.00 19.03
N GLU A 12 -13.29 1.98 18.44
CA GLU A 12 -11.96 1.97 17.78
C GLU A 12 -11.53 0.86 16.79
N SER A 13 -12.44 0.13 16.13
CA SER A 13 -12.10 -0.64 14.92
C SER A 13 -13.27 -0.80 13.95
N SER A 14 -14.01 0.28 13.70
CA SER A 14 -15.21 0.28 12.88
C SER A 14 -14.95 -0.09 11.41
N LEU A 15 -13.78 0.28 10.86
CA LEU A 15 -13.44 0.01 9.47
C LEU A 15 -13.14 -1.47 9.20
N PHE A 16 -12.35 -2.11 10.05
CA PHE A 16 -11.96 -3.52 9.83
C PHE A 16 -13.16 -4.47 9.93
N LYS A 17 -14.07 -4.22 10.88
CA LYS A 17 -15.32 -5.00 10.99
C LYS A 17 -16.26 -4.74 9.81
N ARG A 18 -16.43 -3.49 9.38
CA ARG A 18 -17.19 -3.17 8.16
C ARG A 18 -16.60 -3.83 6.92
N PHE A 19 -15.28 -3.85 6.81
CA PHE A 19 -14.57 -4.53 5.73
C PHE A 19 -14.80 -6.05 5.77
N MET A 20 -14.65 -6.69 6.94
CA MET A 20 -14.96 -8.12 7.09
C MET A 20 -16.43 -8.44 6.80
N MET A 21 -17.36 -7.58 7.22
CA MET A 21 -18.79 -7.70 6.90
C MET A 21 -19.04 -7.63 5.39
N PHE A 22 -18.38 -6.68 4.71
CA PHE A 22 -18.45 -6.53 3.27
C PHE A 22 -17.84 -7.73 2.52
N MET A 23 -16.70 -8.24 3.01
CA MET A 23 -16.01 -9.43 2.47
C MET A 23 -16.85 -10.70 2.59
N LYS A 24 -17.48 -10.94 3.74
CA LYS A 24 -18.39 -12.09 3.95
C LYS A 24 -19.73 -11.95 3.22
N GLY A 25 -20.14 -10.71 2.96
CA GLY A 25 -21.43 -10.37 2.37
C GLY A 25 -22.60 -10.55 3.33
N TYR A 26 -23.64 -9.75 3.11
CA TYR A 26 -24.81 -9.70 3.97
C TYR A 26 -26.12 -9.53 3.19
N LEU A 27 -27.21 -9.93 3.84
CA LEU A 27 -28.54 -9.99 3.26
C LEU A 27 -29.48 -9.20 4.15
N LYS A 28 -30.28 -8.32 3.54
CA LYS A 28 -31.41 -7.71 4.23
C LYS A 28 -32.59 -8.66 4.16
N ILE A 29 -33.04 -9.13 5.32
CA ILE A 29 -34.16 -10.05 5.45
C ILE A 29 -35.34 -9.35 6.11
N ARG A 30 -36.54 -9.65 5.61
CA ARG A 30 -37.82 -9.30 6.22
C ARG A 30 -38.44 -10.56 6.82
N ILE A 31 -38.77 -10.49 8.10
CA ILE A 31 -39.34 -11.56 8.89
C ILE A 31 -40.80 -11.19 9.18
N GLN A 32 -41.72 -12.07 8.80
CA GLN A 32 -43.17 -11.92 9.00
C GLN A 32 -43.71 -13.20 9.67
N GLY A 33 -44.61 -13.10 10.64
CA GLY A 33 -45.28 -14.28 11.21
C GLY A 33 -45.85 -14.06 12.61
N CYS A 34 -46.55 -15.07 13.11
CA CYS A 34 -47.31 -14.99 14.37
C CYS A 34 -46.45 -14.85 15.64
N SER A 35 -45.14 -15.14 15.59
CA SER A 35 -44.25 -15.07 16.76
C SER A 35 -42.81 -14.67 16.38
N PRO A 36 -42.57 -13.39 16.06
CA PRO A 36 -41.23 -12.90 15.68
C PRO A 36 -40.22 -12.97 16.84
N GLU A 37 -40.66 -12.79 18.08
CA GLU A 37 -39.81 -12.87 19.27
C GLU A 37 -39.17 -14.25 19.45
N ARG A 38 -39.95 -15.31 19.24
CA ARG A 38 -39.46 -16.69 19.30
C ARG A 38 -38.43 -16.96 18.21
N PHE A 39 -38.60 -16.37 17.03
CA PHE A 39 -37.63 -16.47 15.93
C PHE A 39 -36.31 -15.78 16.30
N LEU A 40 -36.35 -14.56 16.84
CA LEU A 40 -35.16 -13.84 17.28
C LEU A 40 -34.40 -14.61 18.37
N ASN A 41 -35.12 -15.19 19.34
CA ASN A 41 -34.50 -15.97 20.40
C ASN A 41 -33.81 -17.24 19.86
N LEU A 42 -34.44 -17.94 18.91
CA LEU A 42 -33.84 -19.10 18.24
C LEU A 42 -32.61 -18.73 17.39
N CYS A 43 -32.63 -17.56 16.76
CA CYS A 43 -31.45 -17.04 16.04
C CYS A 43 -30.28 -16.79 17.00
N ASN A 44 -30.55 -16.18 18.16
CA ASN A 44 -29.54 -15.94 19.19
C ASN A 44 -28.95 -17.27 19.73
N HIS A 45 -29.81 -18.25 20.02
CA HIS A 45 -29.38 -19.58 20.47
C HIS A 45 -28.54 -20.34 19.43
N LYS A 46 -28.76 -20.09 18.13
CA LYS A 46 -27.94 -20.67 17.05
C LYS A 46 -26.72 -19.82 16.67
N CYS A 47 -26.40 -18.80 17.48
CA CYS A 47 -25.33 -17.84 17.24
C CYS A 47 -25.42 -17.16 15.85
N ILE A 48 -26.64 -16.90 15.38
CA ILE A 48 -26.88 -16.16 14.15
C ILE A 48 -26.86 -14.67 14.48
N TYR A 49 -25.87 -13.98 13.94
CA TYR A 49 -25.72 -12.55 14.16
C TYR A 49 -26.72 -11.78 13.29
N LEU A 50 -27.64 -11.09 13.97
CA LEU A 50 -28.59 -10.16 13.39
C LEU A 50 -28.18 -8.75 13.78
N TRP A 51 -28.03 -7.85 12.81
CA TRP A 51 -27.75 -6.43 13.07
C TRP A 51 -28.78 -5.52 12.43
N GLU A 52 -28.88 -4.30 12.96
CA GLU A 52 -29.90 -3.29 12.65
C GLU A 52 -31.32 -3.87 12.57
N ILE A 53 -31.75 -4.55 13.62
CA ILE A 53 -33.12 -5.04 13.71
C ILE A 53 -34.07 -3.85 13.83
N ARG A 54 -34.93 -3.66 12.82
CA ARG A 54 -35.93 -2.59 12.76
C ARG A 54 -37.31 -3.20 12.63
N ARG A 55 -38.26 -2.72 13.43
CA ARG A 55 -39.67 -3.07 13.30
C ARG A 55 -40.32 -2.11 12.30
N ILE A 56 -40.89 -2.65 11.23
CA ILE A 56 -41.65 -1.91 10.22
C ILE A 56 -43.04 -2.55 10.13
N ASN A 57 -44.04 -1.85 10.67
CA ASN A 57 -45.42 -2.34 10.82
C ASN A 57 -45.46 -3.69 11.59
N ASP A 58 -46.02 -4.73 10.96
CA ASP A 58 -46.12 -6.10 11.48
C ASP A 58 -44.93 -7.00 11.05
N CYS A 59 -43.88 -6.40 10.49
CA CYS A 59 -42.69 -7.11 10.03
C CYS A 59 -41.44 -6.62 10.75
N TYR A 60 -40.45 -7.50 10.86
CA TYR A 60 -39.11 -7.16 11.33
C TYR A 60 -38.14 -7.21 10.17
N GLU A 61 -37.32 -6.19 10.01
CA GLU A 61 -36.20 -6.16 9.08
C GLU A 61 -34.90 -6.28 9.85
N ALA A 62 -33.97 -7.09 9.36
CA ALA A 62 -32.66 -7.25 9.95
C ALA A 62 -31.65 -7.63 8.86
N TYR A 63 -30.37 -7.41 9.13
CA TYR A 63 -29.30 -7.91 8.28
C TYR A 63 -28.68 -9.17 8.87
N VAL A 64 -28.31 -10.09 7.98
CA VAL A 64 -27.69 -11.38 8.31
C VAL A 64 -26.59 -11.70 7.31
N TYR A 65 -25.54 -12.38 7.76
CA TYR A 65 -24.51 -12.90 6.85
C TYR A 65 -25.05 -13.95 5.88
N VAL A 66 -24.48 -14.00 4.67
CA VAL A 66 -24.88 -14.96 3.63
C VAL A 66 -24.77 -16.41 4.10
N GLU A 67 -23.72 -16.72 4.85
CA GLU A 67 -23.44 -18.07 5.38
C GLU A 67 -24.53 -18.54 6.36
N ASP A 68 -25.03 -17.62 7.20
CA ASP A 68 -26.01 -17.92 8.23
C ASP A 68 -27.45 -18.01 7.70
N PHE A 69 -27.71 -17.48 6.49
CA PHE A 69 -29.02 -17.61 5.85
C PHE A 69 -29.45 -19.07 5.65
N ARG A 70 -28.50 -19.99 5.43
CA ARG A 70 -28.80 -21.43 5.34
C ARG A 70 -29.37 -22.00 6.65
N LYS A 71 -28.89 -21.50 7.80
CA LYS A 71 -29.35 -21.92 9.13
C LYS A 71 -30.74 -21.35 9.43
N ILE A 72 -31.04 -20.15 8.94
CA ILE A 72 -32.36 -19.51 9.08
C ILE A 72 -33.48 -20.37 8.48
N LYS A 73 -33.25 -21.01 7.33
CA LYS A 73 -34.26 -21.89 6.69
C LYS A 73 -34.79 -22.98 7.63
N GLN A 74 -33.95 -23.52 8.51
CA GLN A 74 -34.36 -24.52 9.50
C GLN A 74 -35.19 -23.91 10.64
N ILE A 75 -34.90 -22.66 11.01
CA ILE A 75 -35.62 -21.94 12.08
C ILE A 75 -37.03 -21.57 11.59
N VAL A 76 -37.13 -21.01 10.38
CA VAL A 76 -38.37 -20.65 9.68
C VAL A 76 -39.38 -21.80 9.69
N LYS A 77 -38.92 -23.02 9.38
CA LYS A 77 -39.77 -24.23 9.42
C LYS A 77 -40.33 -24.54 10.82
N LYS A 78 -39.57 -24.27 11.89
CA LYS A 78 -39.97 -24.55 13.28
C LYS A 78 -40.89 -23.48 13.85
N THR A 79 -40.69 -22.22 13.47
CA THR A 79 -41.44 -21.08 14.02
C THR A 79 -42.68 -20.69 13.20
N ARG A 80 -42.92 -21.35 12.06
CA ARG A 80 -43.98 -20.98 11.09
C ARG A 80 -43.93 -19.49 10.71
N THR A 81 -42.72 -18.92 10.68
CA THR A 81 -42.48 -17.56 10.21
C THR A 81 -42.10 -17.60 8.74
N CYS A 82 -42.38 -16.52 8.02
CA CYS A 82 -41.99 -16.30 6.63
C CYS A 82 -40.82 -15.32 6.60
N VAL A 83 -39.71 -15.72 5.96
CA VAL A 83 -38.55 -14.84 5.77
C VAL A 83 -38.39 -14.55 4.28
N ARG A 84 -38.45 -13.27 3.91
CA ARG A 84 -38.25 -12.77 2.54
C ARG A 84 -36.93 -12.02 2.46
N ILE A 85 -36.14 -12.30 1.43
CA ILE A 85 -34.92 -11.52 1.14
C ILE A 85 -35.36 -10.25 0.40
N LEU A 86 -35.00 -9.08 0.92
CA LEU A 86 -35.27 -7.79 0.29
C LEU A 86 -34.11 -7.37 -0.61
N GLU A 87 -32.90 -7.36 -0.06
CA GLU A 87 -31.69 -6.90 -0.73
C GLU A 87 -30.55 -7.90 -0.51
N ARG A 88 -29.69 -8.02 -1.52
CA ARG A 88 -28.49 -8.88 -1.48
C ARG A 88 -27.27 -7.99 -1.68
N GLU A 89 -26.50 -7.77 -0.62
CA GLU A 89 -25.36 -6.86 -0.65
C GLU A 89 -24.05 -7.57 -0.26
N GLY A 90 -22.95 -7.17 -0.89
CA GLY A 90 -21.60 -7.59 -0.50
C GLY A 90 -20.77 -8.22 -1.62
N PHE A 91 -19.49 -8.40 -1.29
CA PHE A 91 -18.46 -8.92 -2.17
C PHE A 91 -18.78 -10.28 -2.85
N PRO A 92 -19.36 -11.29 -2.17
CA PRO A 92 -19.67 -12.56 -2.82
C PRO A 92 -20.76 -12.43 -3.90
N PHE A 93 -21.68 -11.47 -3.80
CA PHE A 93 -22.69 -11.22 -4.83
C PHE A 93 -22.11 -10.49 -6.04
N PHE A 94 -21.16 -9.58 -5.81
CA PHE A 94 -20.40 -8.95 -6.89
C PHE A 94 -19.57 -9.98 -7.67
N LEU A 95 -18.83 -10.85 -6.96
CA LEU A 95 -18.08 -11.97 -7.56
C LEU A 95 -18.98 -12.95 -8.32
N TYR A 96 -20.15 -13.30 -7.77
CA TYR A 96 -21.07 -14.23 -8.43
C TYR A 96 -21.69 -13.63 -9.70
N ARG A 97 -22.02 -12.33 -9.68
CA ARG A 97 -22.55 -11.62 -10.85
C ARG A 97 -21.51 -11.43 -11.97
N TYR A 98 -20.23 -11.29 -11.61
CA TYR A 98 -19.12 -11.13 -12.56
C TYR A 98 -18.37 -12.43 -12.90
N LYS A 99 -18.85 -13.59 -12.42
CA LYS A 99 -18.21 -14.91 -12.61
C LYS A 99 -18.02 -15.30 -14.09
N ASN A 100 -18.83 -14.76 -15.01
CA ASN A 100 -18.68 -14.98 -16.45
C ASN A 100 -17.58 -14.12 -17.09
N ARG A 101 -17.04 -13.11 -16.40
CA ARG A 101 -15.96 -12.24 -16.88
C ARG A 101 -14.63 -12.63 -16.22
N LYS A 102 -14.20 -13.87 -16.44
CA LYS A 102 -12.89 -14.40 -15.96
C LYS A 102 -11.71 -13.50 -16.34
N LEU A 103 -11.80 -12.82 -17.48
CA LEU A 103 -10.84 -11.83 -17.98
C LEU A 103 -10.59 -10.68 -17.00
N PHE A 104 -11.61 -10.22 -16.25
CA PHE A 104 -11.44 -9.11 -15.31
C PHE A 104 -10.57 -9.50 -14.12
N PHE A 105 -10.82 -10.68 -13.54
CA PHE A 105 -10.02 -11.19 -12.43
C PHE A 105 -8.60 -11.57 -12.90
N ALA A 106 -8.49 -12.20 -14.08
CA ALA A 106 -7.20 -12.48 -14.69
C ALA A 106 -6.39 -11.18 -14.92
N GLY A 107 -7.03 -10.12 -15.41
CA GLY A 107 -6.39 -8.82 -15.60
C GLY A 107 -5.87 -8.21 -14.30
N ILE A 108 -6.63 -8.28 -13.20
CA ILE A 108 -6.17 -7.82 -11.88
C ILE A 108 -4.95 -8.62 -11.41
N VAL A 109 -5.02 -9.96 -11.51
CA VAL A 109 -3.91 -10.83 -11.09
C VAL A 109 -2.66 -10.55 -11.94
N ILE A 110 -2.82 -10.40 -13.25
CA ILE A 110 -1.73 -10.08 -14.18
C ILE A 110 -1.16 -8.69 -13.88
N ALA A 111 -2.00 -7.68 -13.62
CA ALA A 111 -1.53 -6.34 -13.27
C ALA A 111 -0.71 -6.36 -11.97
N ILE A 112 -1.17 -7.08 -10.94
CA ILE A 112 -0.42 -7.25 -9.69
C ILE A 112 0.90 -7.98 -9.95
N LEU A 113 0.88 -9.04 -10.77
CA LEU A 113 2.09 -9.78 -11.14
C LEU A 113 3.10 -8.88 -11.86
N ILE A 114 2.64 -8.08 -12.84
CA ILE A 114 3.48 -7.13 -13.57
C ILE A 114 4.06 -6.09 -12.60
N LEU A 115 3.25 -5.48 -11.73
CA LEU A 115 3.74 -4.53 -10.74
C LEU A 115 4.77 -5.15 -9.79
N TYR A 116 4.55 -6.40 -9.38
CA TYR A 116 5.49 -7.14 -8.55
C TYR A 116 6.82 -7.39 -9.27
N VAL A 117 6.76 -7.83 -10.53
CA VAL A 117 7.95 -8.03 -11.37
C VAL A 117 8.69 -6.70 -11.54
N LEU A 118 8.00 -5.62 -11.92
CA LEU A 118 8.62 -4.29 -12.07
C LEU A 118 9.26 -3.79 -10.75
N SER A 119 8.69 -4.15 -9.60
CA SER A 119 9.24 -3.80 -8.29
C SER A 119 10.56 -4.50 -7.96
N LEU A 120 10.87 -5.63 -8.60
CA LEU A 120 12.11 -6.38 -8.41
C LEU A 120 13.30 -5.84 -9.21
N TYR A 121 13.05 -4.90 -10.13
CA TYR A 121 14.09 -4.29 -10.97
C TYR A 121 14.49 -2.90 -10.48
N ILE A 122 15.67 -2.47 -10.89
CA ILE A 122 16.18 -1.11 -10.70
C ILE A 122 15.96 -0.33 -12.00
N TRP A 123 15.24 0.79 -11.93
CA TRP A 123 14.88 1.60 -13.10
C TRP A 123 15.76 2.82 -13.28
N GLN A 124 16.38 3.28 -12.20
CA GLN A 124 17.13 4.52 -12.18
C GLN A 124 18.39 4.37 -11.34
N ILE A 125 19.48 4.91 -11.85
CA ILE A 125 20.74 5.04 -11.13
C ILE A 125 20.90 6.55 -10.87
N GLU A 126 21.00 6.92 -9.61
CA GLU A 126 21.16 8.29 -9.16
C GLU A 126 22.55 8.43 -8.53
N ILE A 127 23.36 9.32 -9.09
CA ILE A 127 24.72 9.58 -8.64
C ILE A 127 24.69 10.92 -7.90
N SER A 128 25.16 10.93 -6.66
CA SER A 128 25.18 12.10 -5.79
C SER A 128 26.63 12.50 -5.49
N GLN A 129 26.89 13.79 -5.69
CA GLN A 129 28.18 14.51 -5.64
C GLN A 129 29.10 14.30 -6.86
N ASN A 130 29.43 15.41 -7.53
CA ASN A 130 30.42 15.54 -8.61
C ASN A 130 31.13 16.88 -8.50
N VAL A 131 32.47 16.89 -8.51
CA VAL A 131 33.27 18.11 -8.76
C VAL A 131 34.29 17.87 -9.89
N ARG A 132 34.85 16.66 -10.04
CA ARG A 132 35.77 16.30 -11.14
C ARG A 132 35.33 15.13 -11.98
N ILE A 133 34.74 14.09 -11.39
CA ILE A 133 34.28 12.92 -12.14
C ILE A 133 32.95 13.27 -12.82
N THR A 134 32.78 12.86 -14.09
CA THR A 134 31.52 13.09 -14.81
C THR A 134 30.60 11.88 -14.64
N ASP A 135 29.28 12.10 -14.51
CA ASP A 135 28.28 11.03 -14.43
C ASP A 135 28.43 9.99 -15.55
N ASP A 136 28.78 10.43 -16.76
CA ASP A 136 29.02 9.56 -17.91
C ASP A 136 30.17 8.57 -17.70
N GLN A 137 31.22 8.95 -16.96
CA GLN A 137 32.35 8.05 -16.69
C GLN A 137 31.94 6.95 -15.72
N ILE A 138 31.16 7.29 -14.69
CA ILE A 138 30.65 6.34 -13.71
C ILE A 138 29.63 5.41 -14.38
N LEU A 139 28.74 5.94 -15.22
CA LEU A 139 27.77 5.13 -15.97
C LEU A 139 28.45 4.16 -16.94
N ARG A 140 29.53 4.58 -17.62
CA ARG A 140 30.32 3.69 -18.49
C ARG A 140 30.99 2.57 -17.70
N LEU A 141 31.60 2.89 -16.55
CA LEU A 141 32.17 1.88 -15.68
C LEU A 141 31.10 0.88 -15.22
N LEU A 142 29.94 1.36 -14.79
CA LEU A 142 28.83 0.48 -14.39
C LEU A 142 28.34 -0.39 -15.54
N SER A 143 28.26 0.14 -16.77
CA SER A 143 27.88 -0.63 -17.95
C SER A 143 28.86 -1.76 -18.29
N GLU A 144 30.18 -1.56 -18.07
CA GLU A 144 31.18 -2.61 -18.30
C GLU A 144 30.98 -3.82 -17.38
N TYR A 145 30.46 -3.58 -16.18
CA TYR A 145 30.09 -4.61 -15.21
C TYR A 145 28.63 -5.06 -15.34
N GLN A 146 27.94 -4.71 -16.43
CA GLN A 146 26.53 -5.04 -16.71
C GLN A 146 25.54 -4.46 -15.68
N ILE A 147 25.94 -3.41 -14.98
CA ILE A 147 25.12 -2.71 -13.98
C ILE A 147 24.42 -1.54 -14.68
N GLU A 148 23.33 -1.86 -15.36
CA GLU A 148 22.52 -0.91 -16.12
C GLU A 148 21.09 -0.80 -15.57
N PRO A 149 20.35 0.28 -15.90
CA PRO A 149 18.92 0.33 -15.66
C PRO A 149 18.22 -0.88 -16.27
N GLY A 150 17.47 -1.62 -15.45
CA GLY A 150 16.84 -2.90 -15.82
C GLY A 150 17.50 -4.13 -15.20
N ILE A 151 18.54 -3.97 -14.35
CA ILE A 151 19.09 -5.08 -13.57
C ILE A 151 18.14 -5.50 -12.43
N LYS A 152 18.14 -6.81 -12.11
CA LYS A 152 17.41 -7.31 -10.93
C LYS A 152 18.13 -6.90 -9.66
N LYS A 153 17.35 -6.51 -8.65
CA LYS A 153 17.87 -6.22 -7.30
C LYS A 153 18.70 -7.35 -6.69
N SER A 154 18.38 -8.61 -7.01
CA SER A 154 19.13 -9.77 -6.50
C SER A 154 20.51 -9.94 -7.11
N GLU A 155 20.74 -9.38 -8.30
CA GLU A 155 22.01 -9.46 -9.01
C GLU A 155 22.92 -8.26 -8.64
N LEU A 156 22.38 -7.28 -7.92
CA LEU A 156 23.12 -6.09 -7.49
C LEU A 156 23.83 -6.33 -6.16
N ASP A 157 25.16 -6.25 -6.18
CA ASP A 157 26.00 -6.27 -4.98
C ASP A 157 26.58 -4.87 -4.73
N CYS A 158 25.98 -4.15 -3.77
CA CYS A 158 26.44 -2.81 -3.37
C CYS A 158 27.91 -2.79 -2.93
N GLN A 159 28.37 -3.83 -2.23
CA GLN A 159 29.75 -3.88 -1.73
C GLN A 159 30.75 -4.06 -2.87
N LEU A 160 30.35 -4.81 -3.88
CA LEU A 160 31.14 -5.02 -5.09
C LEU A 160 31.22 -3.69 -5.88
N ILE A 161 30.10 -2.98 -6.04
CA ILE A 161 30.05 -1.65 -6.68
C ILE A 161 30.98 -0.65 -5.99
N GLU A 162 30.91 -0.54 -4.66
CA GLU A 162 31.77 0.37 -3.89
C GLU A 162 33.27 0.09 -4.08
N LYS A 163 33.65 -1.20 -4.10
CA LYS A 163 35.04 -1.62 -4.32
C LYS A 163 35.51 -1.33 -5.74
N MET A 164 34.64 -1.53 -6.73
CA MET A 164 34.95 -1.26 -8.13
C MET A 164 35.19 0.23 -8.37
N ILE A 165 34.30 1.08 -7.86
CA ILE A 165 34.45 2.54 -7.99
C ILE A 165 35.77 3.01 -7.36
N ARG A 166 36.11 2.49 -6.16
CA ARG A 166 37.37 2.82 -5.49
C ARG A 166 38.61 2.34 -6.25
N LYS A 167 38.52 1.24 -6.99
CA LYS A 167 39.65 0.66 -7.72
C LYS A 167 39.96 1.44 -9.00
N GLU A 168 38.93 1.95 -9.68
CA GLU A 168 39.12 2.66 -10.95
C GLU A 168 39.53 4.13 -10.72
N PHE A 169 38.98 4.77 -9.69
CA PHE A 169 39.20 6.19 -9.44
C PHE A 169 40.01 6.39 -8.16
N ASP A 170 41.33 6.51 -8.29
CA ASP A 170 42.24 6.82 -7.18
C ASP A 170 41.95 8.18 -6.50
N GLU A 171 41.22 9.08 -7.17
CA GLU A 171 40.79 10.38 -6.64
C GLU A 171 39.60 10.28 -5.64
N VAL A 172 38.95 9.12 -5.54
CA VAL A 172 37.79 8.88 -4.68
C VAL A 172 38.24 8.47 -3.27
N VAL A 173 37.91 9.29 -2.26
CA VAL A 173 38.21 9.01 -0.85
C VAL A 173 37.23 7.99 -0.28
N TRP A 174 35.96 8.14 -0.60
CA TRP A 174 34.92 7.20 -0.21
C TRP A 174 33.82 7.12 -1.27
N ALA A 175 33.28 5.92 -1.45
CA ALA A 175 32.12 5.64 -2.27
C ALA A 175 31.16 4.74 -1.47
N ALA A 176 29.87 5.03 -1.56
CA ALA A 176 28.82 4.23 -0.95
C ALA A 176 27.73 3.93 -1.99
N ALA A 177 27.28 2.69 -2.07
CA ALA A 177 26.20 2.26 -2.94
C ALA A 177 25.03 1.73 -2.08
N SER A 178 23.84 2.28 -2.29
CA SER A 178 22.66 1.87 -1.54
C SER A 178 21.47 1.70 -2.46
N GLN A 179 20.59 0.76 -2.13
CA GLN A 179 19.36 0.53 -2.86
C GLN A 179 18.20 1.24 -2.16
N ASP A 180 17.57 2.19 -2.84
CA ASP A 180 16.35 2.88 -2.37
C ASP A 180 15.17 2.57 -3.29
N GLY A 181 14.26 1.73 -2.81
CA GLY A 181 13.09 1.33 -3.60
C GLY A 181 13.53 0.65 -4.90
N ALA A 182 13.16 1.22 -6.06
CA ALA A 182 13.54 0.72 -7.38
C ALA A 182 14.65 1.57 -8.03
N ARG A 183 15.47 2.23 -7.21
CA ARG A 183 16.59 3.08 -7.62
C ARG A 183 17.88 2.64 -6.92
N LEU A 184 18.99 2.75 -7.64
CA LEU A 184 20.34 2.59 -7.11
C LEU A 184 20.89 3.98 -6.84
N LEU A 185 21.30 4.23 -5.60
CA LEU A 185 21.89 5.50 -5.19
C LEU A 185 23.38 5.30 -4.94
N ILE A 186 24.20 6.06 -5.65
CA ILE A 186 25.65 6.02 -5.54
C ILE A 186 26.10 7.38 -5.01
N MET A 187 26.75 7.38 -3.84
CA MET A 187 27.34 8.56 -3.24
C MET A 187 28.85 8.46 -3.35
N ILE A 188 29.51 9.50 -3.85
CA ILE A 188 30.96 9.54 -4.03
C ILE A 188 31.49 10.81 -3.38
N ASN A 189 32.61 10.73 -2.68
CA ASN A 189 33.31 11.94 -2.23
C ASN A 189 34.74 11.93 -2.70
N GLU A 190 35.10 13.02 -3.37
CA GLU A 190 36.42 13.27 -3.91
C GLU A 190 37.31 13.93 -2.84
N ASN A 191 38.63 13.77 -2.96
CA ASN A 191 39.55 14.30 -1.96
C ASN A 191 39.67 15.82 -2.04
N GLU A 192 39.18 16.53 -1.03
CA GLU A 192 39.29 18.00 -0.90
C GLU A 192 40.75 18.50 -0.85
N THR A 193 41.75 17.63 -0.66
CA THR A 193 43.18 18.06 -0.68
C THR A 193 43.69 18.48 -2.06
N ALA A 194 42.95 18.22 -3.15
CA ALA A 194 43.19 18.86 -4.44
C ALA A 194 42.53 20.25 -4.59
N GLN A 195 41.74 20.69 -3.60
CA GLN A 195 40.98 21.95 -3.65
C GLN A 195 41.67 23.15 -2.98
N LYS A 196 43.00 23.13 -2.78
CA LYS A 196 43.70 24.36 -2.35
C LYS A 196 45.02 24.61 -3.05
N LYS A 197 44.92 24.91 -4.34
CA LYS A 197 45.85 25.83 -5.01
C LYS A 197 45.11 26.79 -5.96
N GLU A 198 43.92 27.21 -5.56
CA GLU A 198 43.44 28.54 -5.94
C GLU A 198 43.68 29.43 -4.72
N GLU A 199 44.75 30.23 -4.81
CA GLU A 199 44.93 31.36 -3.92
C GLU A 199 43.68 32.22 -4.02
N MET A 200 42.89 32.26 -2.94
CA MET A 200 41.98 33.38 -2.72
C MET A 200 42.81 34.66 -2.94
N PRO A 201 42.42 35.60 -3.83
CA PRO A 201 43.11 36.86 -3.88
C PRO A 201 42.98 37.48 -2.49
N LYS A 202 44.11 37.51 -1.78
CA LYS A 202 44.30 38.24 -0.54
C LYS A 202 43.61 39.58 -0.75
N SER A 203 42.62 39.92 0.08
CA SER A 203 41.91 41.20 -0.03
C SER A 203 42.94 42.32 -0.09
N GLN A 204 43.16 42.85 -1.28
CA GLN A 204 43.99 44.02 -1.49
C GLN A 204 43.03 45.20 -1.36
N ASP A 205 43.21 45.98 -0.30
CA ASP A 205 42.59 47.28 -0.20
C ASP A 205 42.99 48.09 -1.44
N ILE A 206 42.00 48.54 -2.20
CA ILE A 206 42.22 49.41 -3.35
C ILE A 206 42.58 50.79 -2.77
N TYR A 207 43.88 51.12 -2.72
CA TYR A 207 44.32 52.48 -2.44
C TYR A 207 44.32 53.29 -3.74
N ALA A 208 43.62 54.43 -3.75
CA ALA A 208 43.72 55.39 -4.83
C ALA A 208 45.04 56.18 -4.70
N PRO A 209 45.92 56.23 -5.72
CA PRO A 209 47.20 56.93 -5.63
C PRO A 209 47.08 58.46 -5.68
N TYR A 210 45.89 59.01 -5.87
CA TYR A 210 45.67 60.46 -5.93
C TYR A 210 44.57 60.88 -4.96
N ALA A 211 44.88 61.86 -4.11
CA ALA A 211 43.91 62.49 -3.23
C ALA A 211 42.94 63.34 -4.07
N GLY A 212 41.65 63.00 -4.05
CA GLY A 212 40.62 63.81 -4.67
C GLY A 212 40.52 65.18 -3.99
N LYS A 213 40.66 66.26 -4.78
CA LYS A 213 40.42 67.62 -4.31
C LYS A 213 38.95 67.95 -4.54
N VAL A 214 38.21 68.16 -3.45
CA VAL A 214 36.81 68.62 -3.51
C VAL A 214 36.83 70.11 -3.85
N LEU A 215 36.16 70.49 -4.94
CA LEU A 215 35.90 71.88 -5.31
C LEU A 215 34.60 72.35 -4.67
#